data_AF-A0A810L2D5-F1
#
_entry.id   AF-A0A810L2D5-F1
#
_cell.length_a   1.000
_cell.length_b   1.000
_cell.length_c   1.000
_cell.angle_alpha   90.00
_cell.angle_beta   90.00
_cell.angle_gamma   90.00
#
_symmetry.space_group_name_H-M   'P 1'
#
loop_
_entity.id
_entity.type
_entity.pdbx_description
1 polymer ?
#
loop_
_entity_poly.entity_id
_entity_poly.type
_entity_poly.pdbx_seq_one_letter_code
_entity_poly.pdbx_strand_id
1 'polypeptide(L)'
;MAIHWLTGTAGSAIRFSHEEAHSATAPPGGPTTVPPGLARFAGDCQSIRRFAERDHANIVCWNSHDPEIPAGGPHDARGHYAAHEATGVLVGDLRRFVTALT
;
A
#
# COMPACT_ATOMS: atom_id res chain seq x y z
N MET A 1 19.31 7.86 1.79
CA MET A 1 20.47 7.17 2.40
C MET A 1 21.08 7.93 3.57
N ALA A 2 21.37 9.23 3.47
CA ALA A 2 21.97 10.00 4.57
C ALA A 2 21.21 9.90 5.90
N ILE A 3 19.87 9.95 5.88
CA ILE A 3 19.07 9.90 7.11
C ILE A 3 19.29 8.59 7.90
N HIS A 4 19.24 7.43 7.25
CA HIS A 4 19.46 6.12 7.90
C HIS A 4 20.87 5.96 8.48
N TRP A 5 21.87 6.58 7.84
CA TRP A 5 23.24 6.61 8.34
C TRP A 5 23.36 7.50 9.58
N LEU A 6 22.92 8.74 9.47
CA LEU A 6 23.03 9.74 10.54
C LEU A 6 22.26 9.35 11.80
N THR A 7 21.16 8.61 11.66
CA THR A 7 20.38 8.11 12.80
C THR A 7 20.72 6.68 13.21
N GLY A 8 21.65 6.02 12.50
CA GLY A 8 22.04 4.63 12.78
C GLY A 8 20.92 3.60 12.63
N THR A 9 19.90 3.86 11.80
CA THR A 9 18.68 3.03 11.70
C THR A 9 18.69 2.01 10.57
N ALA A 10 19.74 1.97 9.74
CA ALA A 10 19.82 1.02 8.62
C ALA A 10 19.67 -0.45 9.08
N GLY A 11 20.34 -0.83 10.18
CA GLY A 11 20.29 -2.20 10.71
C GLY A 11 18.99 -2.55 11.43
N SER A 12 18.35 -1.61 12.11
CA SER A 12 17.06 -1.86 12.77
C SER A 12 15.91 -1.93 11.77
N ALA A 13 15.95 -1.14 10.68
CA ALA A 13 14.90 -1.12 9.67
C ALA A 13 14.82 -2.44 8.88
N ILE A 14 15.96 -3.07 8.57
CA ILE A 14 15.98 -4.34 7.81
C ILE A 14 15.62 -5.56 8.66
N ARG A 15 15.59 -5.42 9.99
CA ARG A 15 15.25 -6.53 10.90
C ARG A 15 13.84 -7.06 10.66
N PHE A 16 12.91 -6.18 10.28
CA PHE A 16 11.55 -6.56 9.91
C PHE A 16 11.53 -7.66 8.83
N SER A 17 12.36 -7.55 7.79
CA SER A 17 12.44 -8.56 6.74
C SER A 17 12.89 -9.93 7.27
N HIS A 18 13.80 -9.95 8.24
CA HIS A 18 14.22 -11.19 8.90
C HIS A 18 13.08 -11.78 9.74
N GLU A 19 12.38 -10.94 10.49
CA GLU A 19 11.25 -11.35 11.35
C GLU A 19 10.08 -11.89 10.52
N GLU A 20 9.72 -11.24 9.43
CA GLU A 20 8.69 -11.74 8.51
C GLU A 20 9.09 -13.06 7.87
N ALA A 21 10.33 -13.18 7.35
CA ALA A 21 10.82 -14.40 6.70
C ALA A 21 10.91 -15.61 7.65
N HIS A 22 11.09 -15.38 8.95
CA HIS A 22 11.18 -16.42 9.98
C HIS A 22 9.93 -16.46 10.88
N SER A 23 8.85 -15.78 10.48
CA SER A 23 7.62 -15.81 11.24
C SER A 23 7.00 -17.20 11.17
N ALA A 24 6.93 -17.88 12.32
CA ALA A 24 6.21 -19.15 12.48
C ALA A 24 4.70 -18.92 12.71
N THR A 25 4.24 -17.67 12.66
CA THR A 25 2.84 -17.32 12.86
C THR A 25 2.01 -17.80 11.68
N ALA A 26 1.08 -18.72 11.95
CA ALA A 26 0.09 -19.12 10.96
C ALA A 26 -0.75 -17.90 10.54
N PRO A 27 -1.14 -17.78 9.26
CA PRO A 27 -2.08 -16.75 8.83
C PRO A 27 -3.35 -16.76 9.69
N PRO A 28 -4.00 -15.60 9.91
CA PRO A 28 -5.26 -15.54 10.63
C PRO A 28 -6.27 -16.55 10.07
N GLY A 29 -6.98 -17.26 10.95
CA GLY A 29 -7.88 -18.36 10.55
C GLY A 29 -9.13 -17.95 9.78
N GLY A 30 -9.34 -16.66 9.49
CA GLY A 30 -10.50 -16.17 8.78
C GLY A 30 -10.34 -14.75 8.24
N PRO A 31 -11.31 -14.26 7.45
CA PRO A 31 -11.23 -12.96 6.81
C PRO A 31 -11.18 -11.82 7.82
N THR A 32 -10.44 -10.76 7.46
CA THR A 32 -10.39 -9.55 8.28
C THR A 32 -11.73 -8.82 8.24
N THR A 33 -12.20 -8.34 9.39
CA THR A 33 -13.51 -7.67 9.54
C THR A 33 -13.44 -6.15 9.65
N VAL A 34 -12.28 -5.57 10.02
CA VAL A 34 -12.09 -4.11 9.97
C VAL A 34 -12.22 -3.64 8.52
N PRO A 35 -12.82 -2.47 8.25
CA PRO A 35 -13.11 -2.00 6.90
C PRO A 35 -11.83 -1.54 6.16
N PRO A 36 -11.23 -2.34 5.27
CA PRO A 36 -10.05 -1.94 4.55
C PRO A 36 -10.41 -1.09 3.32
N GLY A 37 -9.48 -0.20 2.95
CA GLY A 37 -9.47 0.48 1.66
C GLY A 37 -8.21 0.09 0.88
N LEU A 38 -8.32 0.03 -0.45
CA LEU A 38 -7.20 -0.28 -1.33
C LEU A 38 -7.05 0.76 -2.44
N ALA A 39 -5.84 1.24 -2.64
CA ALA A 39 -5.43 2.10 -3.75
C ALA A 39 -4.28 1.42 -4.51
N ARG A 40 -4.53 1.02 -5.76
CA ARG A 40 -3.54 0.32 -6.60
C ARG A 40 -2.97 1.27 -7.65
N PHE A 41 -1.66 1.25 -7.83
CA PHE A 41 -0.92 2.01 -8.85
C PHE A 41 -0.26 1.05 -9.84
N ALA A 42 -0.11 1.46 -11.10
CA ALA A 42 0.19 0.55 -12.21
C ALA A 42 1.58 -0.14 -12.18
N GLY A 43 2.61 0.49 -11.60
CA GLY A 43 3.96 -0.08 -11.52
C GLY A 43 4.33 -0.62 -10.14
N ASP A 44 3.36 -0.77 -9.24
CA ASP A 44 3.52 -1.48 -7.97
C ASP A 44 2.89 -2.89 -8.03
N CYS A 45 2.97 -3.63 -6.94
CA CYS A 45 2.35 -4.95 -6.80
C CYS A 45 0.85 -4.92 -7.15
N GLN A 46 0.46 -5.71 -8.15
CA GLN A 46 -0.91 -5.72 -8.66
C GLN A 46 -1.82 -6.56 -7.75
N SER A 47 -2.64 -5.88 -6.95
CA SER A 47 -3.67 -6.54 -6.15
C SER A 47 -4.78 -7.10 -7.03
N ILE A 48 -5.13 -8.37 -6.81
CA ILE A 48 -6.23 -9.06 -7.49
C ILE A 48 -7.45 -9.05 -6.56
N ARG A 49 -8.52 -8.37 -6.98
CA ARG A 49 -9.72 -8.14 -6.16
C ARG A 49 -10.31 -9.42 -5.59
N ARG A 50 -10.33 -10.51 -6.37
CA ARG A 50 -10.83 -11.81 -5.92
C ARG A 50 -10.08 -12.39 -4.71
N PHE A 51 -8.76 -12.15 -4.61
CA PHE A 51 -7.99 -12.60 -3.45
C PHE A 51 -8.22 -11.69 -2.25
N ALA A 52 -8.33 -10.38 -2.48
CA ALA A 52 -8.66 -9.44 -1.42
C ALA A 52 -10.05 -9.72 -0.80
N GLU A 53 -11.05 -10.02 -1.62
CA GLU A 53 -12.41 -10.37 -1.15
C GLU A 53 -12.47 -11.73 -0.43
N ARG A 54 -11.51 -12.64 -0.69
CA ARG A 54 -11.37 -13.88 0.09
C ARG A 54 -10.85 -13.58 1.50
N ASP A 55 -9.87 -12.68 1.60
CA ASP A 55 -9.11 -12.42 2.83
C ASP A 55 -9.71 -11.29 3.68
N HIS A 56 -10.62 -10.48 3.12
CA HIS A 56 -11.26 -9.35 3.79
C HIS A 56 -12.76 -9.32 3.54
N ALA A 57 -13.55 -9.37 4.62
CA ALA A 57 -15.00 -9.43 4.56
C ALA A 57 -15.68 -8.07 4.33
N ASN A 58 -14.95 -6.96 4.43
CA ASN A 58 -15.55 -5.61 4.51
C ASN A 58 -14.76 -4.54 3.73
N ILE A 59 -14.39 -4.80 2.48
CA ILE A 59 -13.71 -3.80 1.63
C ILE A 59 -14.66 -2.64 1.30
N VAL A 60 -14.39 -1.47 1.88
CA VAL A 60 -15.23 -0.27 1.72
C VAL A 60 -14.76 0.66 0.59
N CYS A 61 -13.51 0.52 0.16
CA CYS A 61 -12.94 1.36 -0.88
C CYS A 61 -11.99 0.54 -1.77
N TRP A 62 -12.16 0.64 -3.09
CA TRP A 62 -11.29 0.01 -4.08
C TRP A 62 -11.02 0.99 -5.23
N ASN A 63 -9.82 1.54 -5.29
CA ASN A 63 -9.38 2.43 -6.36
C ASN A 63 -8.23 1.77 -7.13
N SER A 64 -8.27 1.86 -8.44
CA SER A 64 -7.24 1.32 -9.33
C SER A 64 -6.88 2.41 -10.32
N HIS A 65 -5.64 2.88 -10.22
CA HIS A 65 -5.11 3.95 -11.04
C HIS A 65 -4.19 3.34 -12.09
N ASP A 66 -4.62 3.42 -13.35
CA ASP A 66 -3.75 3.28 -14.50
C ASP A 66 -3.46 4.70 -14.98
N PRO A 67 -2.21 5.19 -14.94
CA PRO A 67 -1.95 6.57 -15.28
C PRO A 67 -2.15 6.80 -16.77
N GLU A 68 -3.17 7.60 -17.11
CA GLU A 68 -3.29 8.31 -18.39
C GLU A 68 -2.13 9.33 -18.58
N ILE A 69 -1.36 9.59 -17.52
CA ILE A 69 -0.18 10.45 -17.52
C ILE A 69 0.93 9.81 -18.36
N PRO A 70 1.53 10.53 -19.33
CA PRO A 70 2.67 10.04 -20.10
C PRO A 70 3.79 9.53 -19.19
N ALA A 71 4.26 8.31 -19.45
CA ALA A 71 5.32 7.68 -18.66
C ALA A 71 6.63 8.49 -18.70
N GLY A 72 7.36 8.50 -17.58
CA GLY A 72 8.72 9.06 -17.51
C GLY A 72 8.85 10.48 -16.94
N GLY A 73 7.77 11.08 -16.45
CA GLY A 73 7.83 12.29 -15.64
C GLY A 73 8.14 11.97 -14.16
N PRO A 74 8.69 12.91 -13.36
CA PRO A 74 9.04 12.70 -11.95
C PRO A 74 7.86 12.36 -11.01
N HIS A 75 6.62 12.39 -11.51
CA HIS A 75 5.37 12.13 -10.78
C HIS A 75 4.38 11.37 -11.67
N ASP A 76 4.84 10.34 -12.36
CA ASP A 76 3.99 9.56 -13.27
C ASP A 76 3.06 8.55 -12.56
N ALA A 77 3.04 8.56 -11.21
CA ALA A 77 2.17 7.77 -10.35
C ALA A 77 2.26 6.26 -10.59
N ARG A 78 3.42 5.77 -11.03
CA ARG A 78 3.63 4.37 -11.35
C ARG A 78 4.31 3.60 -10.22
N GLY A 79 5.04 4.21 -9.30
CA GLY A 79 5.90 3.48 -8.38
C GLY A 79 5.28 3.10 -7.04
N HIS A 80 6.09 2.34 -6.30
CA HIS A 80 5.87 1.94 -4.91
C HIS A 80 5.74 3.14 -3.96
N TYR A 81 6.32 4.29 -4.31
CA TYR A 81 6.33 5.50 -3.48
C TYR A 81 5.21 6.48 -3.84
N ALA A 82 3.97 5.99 -3.91
CA ALA A 82 2.79 6.78 -4.31
C ALA A 82 2.61 8.08 -3.50
N ALA A 83 3.02 8.10 -2.23
CA ALA A 83 2.99 9.32 -1.41
C ALA A 83 3.89 10.43 -1.95
N HIS A 84 4.98 10.10 -2.64
CA HIS A 84 5.92 11.05 -3.24
C HIS A 84 5.66 11.25 -4.73
N GLU A 85 5.26 10.20 -5.45
CA GLU A 85 5.09 10.24 -6.90
C GLU A 85 3.68 10.67 -7.31
N ALA A 86 2.68 10.51 -6.45
CA ALA A 86 1.26 10.71 -6.76
C ALA A 86 0.48 11.30 -5.58
N THR A 87 1.09 12.23 -4.82
CA THR A 87 0.54 12.73 -3.55
C THR A 87 -0.91 13.19 -3.66
N GLY A 88 -1.27 13.92 -4.73
CA GLY A 88 -2.64 14.41 -4.94
C GLY A 88 -3.66 13.28 -5.13
N VAL A 89 -3.29 12.23 -5.88
CA VAL A 89 -4.13 11.05 -6.11
C VAL A 89 -4.34 10.29 -4.80
N LEU A 90 -3.25 10.03 -4.06
CA LEU A 90 -3.31 9.33 -2.78
C LEU A 90 -4.15 10.10 -1.74
N VAL A 91 -4.01 11.43 -1.65
CA VAL A 91 -4.80 12.27 -0.74
C VAL A 91 -6.29 12.25 -1.11
N GLY A 92 -6.62 12.23 -2.40
CA GLY A 92 -8.00 12.09 -2.87
C GLY A 92 -8.63 10.78 -2.41
N ASP A 93 -7.90 9.67 -2.56
CA ASP A 93 -8.32 8.34 -2.11
C ASP A 93 -8.52 8.28 -0.60
N LEU A 94 -7.60 8.87 0.18
CA LEU A 94 -7.71 8.93 1.65
C LEU A 94 -8.96 9.69 2.11
N ARG A 95 -9.27 10.84 1.48
CA ARG A 95 -10.48 11.61 1.81
C ARG A 95 -11.75 10.82 1.51
N ARG A 96 -11.81 10.13 0.37
CA ARG A 96 -12.92 9.25 0.01
C ARG A 96 -13.07 8.12 1.02
N PHE A 97 -11.97 7.47 1.39
CA PHE A 97 -11.97 6.38 2.37
C PHE A 97 -12.53 6.84 3.72
N VAL A 98 -12.03 7.94 4.27
CA VAL A 98 -12.52 8.46 5.56
C VAL A 98 -14.00 8.83 5.50
N THR A 99 -14.47 9.41 4.38
CA THR A 99 -15.89 9.73 4.18
C THR A 99 -16.76 8.47 4.11
N ALA A 100 -16.22 7.34 3.63
CA ALA A 100 -16.94 6.07 3.56
C ALA A 100 -17.02 5.34 4.92
N LEU A 101 -16.27 5.79 5.93
CA LEU A 101 -16.26 5.23 7.29
C LEU A 101 -17.19 5.97 8.26
N THR A 102 -17.70 7.14 7.87
CA THR A 102 -18.64 7.96 8.65
C THR A 102 -20.08 7.65 8.25
#